data_AF-A0A955HLX4-F1
#
_entry.id   AF-A0A955HLX4-F1
#
_cell.length_a   1.000
_cell.length_b   1.000
_cell.length_c   1.000
_cell.angle_alpha   90.00
_cell.angle_beta   90.00
_cell.angle_gamma   90.00
#
_symmetry.space_group_name_H-M   'P 1'
#
loop_
_entity.id
_entity.type
_entity.pdbx_description
1 polymer ?
#
loop_
_entity_poly.entity_id
_entity_poly.type
_entity_poly.pdbx_seq_one_letter_code
_entity_poly.pdbx_strand_id
1 'polypeptide(L)'
;MKRTARLFAFSSKQGSTLIELLIATMIVGTIVTAVAIGVSSSVKNNSEARYREIATVLAQGGMEVLRTERGNLGWATFHNDITEGDGLCMPAGIDEISDLSSSPDDCIITEANMDFNRSVDITKDSGILTQDVTAEITVSWERKSGLTSEVKVTQIFKDYSNN
;
A
#
# COMPACT_ATOMS: atom_id res chain seq x y z
N MET A 1 -60.79 2.91 32.46
CA MET A 1 -59.52 3.05 31.71
C MET A 1 -59.61 2.26 30.41
N LYS A 2 -59.74 2.94 29.26
CA LYS A 2 -59.69 2.34 27.92
C LYS A 2 -58.50 2.95 27.20
N ARG A 3 -57.51 2.15 26.77
CA ARG A 3 -56.50 2.57 25.79
C ARG A 3 -56.62 1.65 24.58
N THR A 4 -57.19 2.22 23.54
CA THR A 4 -57.46 1.65 22.23
C THR A 4 -56.16 1.49 21.45
N ALA A 5 -55.82 0.26 21.07
CA ALA A 5 -54.86 -0.02 20.03
C ALA A 5 -55.48 0.40 18.68
N ARG A 6 -54.90 1.41 18.02
CA ARG A 6 -55.24 1.74 16.64
C ARG A 6 -54.45 0.80 15.73
N LEU A 7 -55.10 -0.28 15.29
CA LEU A 7 -54.70 -1.02 14.11
C LEU A 7 -54.67 -0.05 12.92
N PHE A 8 -53.50 0.17 12.34
CA PHE A 8 -53.39 0.70 10.98
C PHE A 8 -53.96 -0.36 10.03
N ALA A 9 -55.26 -0.31 9.81
CA ALA A 9 -55.92 -1.05 8.75
C ALA A 9 -55.52 -0.41 7.42
N PHE A 10 -54.57 -1.02 6.71
CA PHE A 10 -54.33 -0.74 5.30
C PHE A 10 -55.50 -1.35 4.52
N SER A 11 -56.49 -0.53 4.17
CA SER A 11 -57.64 -0.93 3.36
C SER A 11 -57.15 -1.27 1.95
N SER A 12 -57.18 -2.55 1.58
CA SER A 12 -56.84 -3.02 0.25
C SER A 12 -57.95 -2.67 -0.74
N LYS A 13 -57.78 -1.61 -1.53
CA LYS A 13 -58.48 -1.48 -2.80
C LYS A 13 -57.66 -2.19 -3.88
N GLN A 14 -58.14 -3.35 -4.29
CA GLN A 14 -57.57 -4.19 -5.34
C GLN A 14 -57.60 -3.47 -6.68
N GLY A 15 -56.41 -3.24 -7.23
CA GLY A 15 -56.17 -2.68 -8.54
C GLY A 15 -54.78 -2.06 -8.54
N SER A 16 -53.74 -2.87 -8.72
CA SER A 16 -52.39 -2.34 -9.00
C SER A 16 -52.52 -1.46 -10.23
N THR A 17 -52.36 -0.16 -10.03
CA THR A 17 -52.45 0.79 -11.14
C THR A 17 -51.19 0.65 -11.98
N LEU A 18 -51.31 0.71 -13.31
CA LEU A 18 -50.16 0.55 -14.22
C LEU A 18 -49.03 1.55 -13.86
N ILE A 19 -49.40 2.73 -13.36
CA ILE A 19 -48.46 3.76 -12.88
C ILE A 19 -47.74 3.37 -11.59
N GLU A 20 -48.39 2.65 -10.67
CA GLU A 20 -47.75 2.15 -9.44
C GLU A 20 -46.71 1.07 -9.76
N LEU A 21 -47.00 0.19 -10.72
CA LEU A 21 -46.03 -0.77 -11.22
C LEU A 21 -44.84 -0.05 -11.87
N LEU A 22 -45.11 0.99 -12.67
CA LEU A 22 -44.08 1.81 -13.33
C LEU A 22 -43.16 2.48 -12.29
N ILE A 23 -43.72 3.13 -11.28
CA ILE A 23 -42.95 3.77 -10.20
C ILE A 23 -42.15 2.72 -9.41
N ALA A 24 -42.76 1.58 -9.07
CA ALA A 24 -42.07 0.50 -8.38
C ALA A 24 -40.87 -0.02 -9.18
N THR A 25 -41.01 -0.22 -10.50
CA THR A 25 -39.89 -0.66 -11.34
C THR A 25 -38.77 0.39 -11.45
N MET A 26 -39.10 1.68 -11.49
CA MET A 26 -38.11 2.76 -11.46
C MET A 26 -37.33 2.79 -10.15
N ILE A 27 -38.01 2.62 -9.01
CA ILE A 27 -37.37 2.59 -7.69
C ILE A 27 -36.46 1.36 -7.58
N VAL A 28 -36.94 0.18 -7.98
CA VAL A 28 -36.12 -1.04 -7.95
C VAL A 28 -34.90 -0.90 -8.87
N GLY A 29 -35.07 -0.34 -10.08
CA GLY A 29 -33.97 -0.12 -11.02
C GLY A 29 -32.88 0.80 -10.47
N THR A 30 -33.26 1.89 -9.80
CA THR A 30 -32.30 2.82 -9.19
C THR A 30 -31.56 2.18 -8.01
N ILE A 31 -32.26 1.41 -7.16
CA ILE A 31 -31.63 0.68 -6.04
C ILE A 31 -30.60 -0.33 -6.54
N VAL A 32 -30.95 -1.15 -7.54
CA VAL A 32 -30.03 -2.15 -8.10
C VAL A 32 -28.77 -1.48 -8.69
N THR A 33 -28.95 -0.35 -9.38
CA THR A 33 -27.83 0.42 -9.93
C THR A 33 -26.92 0.97 -8.83
N ALA A 34 -27.50 1.54 -7.76
CA ALA A 34 -26.73 2.04 -6.63
C ALA A 34 -25.91 0.94 -5.93
N VAL A 35 -26.51 -0.25 -5.76
CA VAL A 35 -25.82 -1.42 -5.19
C VAL A 35 -24.67 -1.86 -6.09
N ALA A 36 -24.88 -1.94 -7.40
CA ALA A 36 -23.84 -2.34 -8.35
C ALA A 36 -22.62 -1.39 -8.32
N ILE A 37 -22.86 -0.08 -8.24
CA ILE A 37 -21.80 0.92 -8.08
C ILE A 37 -21.07 0.72 -6.75
N GLY A 38 -21.81 0.51 -5.66
CA GLY A 38 -21.24 0.27 -4.34
C GLY A 38 -20.33 -0.95 -4.28
N VAL A 39 -20.77 -2.08 -4.84
CA VAL A 39 -19.95 -3.31 -4.91
C VAL A 39 -18.69 -3.08 -5.75
N SER A 40 -18.82 -2.45 -6.91
CA SER A 40 -17.67 -2.18 -7.80
C SER A 40 -16.63 -1.29 -7.12
N SER A 41 -17.07 -0.26 -6.39
CA SER A 41 -16.20 0.62 -5.61
C SER A 41 -15.50 -0.13 -4.47
N SER A 42 -16.25 -0.99 -3.76
CA SER A 42 -15.70 -1.80 -2.67
C SER A 42 -14.59 -2.73 -3.15
N VAL A 43 -14.77 -3.41 -4.29
CA VAL A 43 -13.74 -4.28 -4.88
C VAL A 43 -12.48 -3.50 -5.24
N LYS A 44 -12.64 -2.33 -5.88
CA LYS A 44 -11.50 -1.47 -6.22
C LYS A 44 -10.73 -1.05 -4.97
N ASN A 45 -11.44 -0.62 -3.92
CA ASN A 45 -10.82 -0.19 -2.68
C ASN A 45 -10.08 -1.34 -1.97
N ASN A 46 -10.67 -2.55 -1.97
CA ASN A 46 -10.03 -3.72 -1.38
C ASN A 46 -8.75 -4.11 -2.14
N SER A 47 -8.77 -4.07 -3.48
CA SER A 47 -7.56 -4.34 -4.28
C SER A 47 -6.43 -3.35 -3.98
N GLU A 48 -6.74 -2.05 -3.89
CA GLU A 48 -5.74 -1.03 -3.58
C GLU A 48 -5.20 -1.18 -2.14
N ALA A 49 -6.05 -1.50 -1.17
CA ALA A 49 -5.61 -1.76 0.20
C ALA A 49 -4.65 -2.97 0.25
N ARG A 50 -4.97 -4.03 -0.48
CA ARG A 50 -4.09 -5.21 -0.61
C ARG A 50 -2.73 -4.86 -1.24
N TYR A 51 -2.70 -4.06 -2.30
CA TYR A 51 -1.42 -3.66 -2.92
C TYR A 51 -0.58 -2.79 -1.98
N ARG A 52 -1.20 -1.91 -1.20
CA ARG A 52 -0.51 -1.12 -0.16
C ARG A 52 0.06 -1.99 0.95
N GLU A 53 -0.68 -3.02 1.37
CA GLU A 53 -0.19 -4.01 2.34
C GLU A 53 1.05 -4.74 1.81
N ILE A 54 0.98 -5.27 0.58
CA ILE A 54 2.12 -5.92 -0.08
C ILE A 54 3.32 -4.96 -0.18
N ALA A 55 3.11 -3.74 -0.68
CA ALA A 55 4.18 -2.75 -0.81
C ALA A 55 4.82 -2.40 0.54
N THR A 56 4.02 -2.34 1.61
CA THR A 56 4.52 -2.12 2.97
C THR A 56 5.40 -3.27 3.44
N VAL A 57 4.96 -4.52 3.22
CA VAL A 57 5.75 -5.72 3.57
C VAL A 57 7.06 -5.75 2.77
N LEU A 58 7.03 -5.43 1.47
CA LEU A 58 8.23 -5.37 0.63
C LEU A 58 9.21 -4.28 1.09
N ALA A 59 8.70 -3.11 1.47
CA ALA A 59 9.50 -2.00 1.98
C ALA A 59 10.14 -2.34 3.33
N GLN A 60 9.36 -2.91 4.25
CA GLN A 60 9.84 -3.39 5.55
C GLN A 60 10.87 -4.51 5.40
N GLY A 61 10.62 -5.46 4.49
CA GLY A 61 11.56 -6.54 4.20
C GLY A 61 12.89 -6.02 3.65
N GLY A 62 12.86 -5.00 2.80
CA GLY A 62 14.09 -4.33 2.36
C GLY A 62 14.81 -3.66 3.54
N MET A 63 14.07 -2.98 4.42
CA MET A 63 14.68 -2.29 5.56
C MET A 63 15.35 -3.27 6.52
N GLU A 64 14.73 -4.44 6.68
CA GLU A 64 15.26 -5.52 7.49
C GLU A 64 16.59 -6.08 6.94
N VAL A 65 16.76 -6.14 5.61
CA VAL A 65 18.05 -6.51 5.01
C VAL A 65 19.14 -5.51 5.41
N LEU A 66 18.88 -4.21 5.25
CA LEU A 66 19.86 -3.17 5.66
C LEU A 66 20.16 -3.24 7.15
N ARG A 67 19.14 -3.50 7.99
CA ARG A 67 19.31 -3.65 9.43
C ARG A 67 20.14 -4.88 9.80
N THR A 68 19.91 -5.98 9.11
CA THR A 68 20.64 -7.24 9.31
C THR A 68 22.09 -7.07 8.89
N GLU A 69 22.34 -6.49 7.72
CA GLU A 69 23.67 -6.20 7.21
C GLU A 69 24.46 -5.25 8.11
N ARG A 70 23.82 -4.18 8.60
CA ARG A 70 24.40 -3.32 9.64
C ARG A 70 24.78 -4.09 10.90
N GLY A 71 23.98 -5.08 11.28
CA GLY A 71 24.24 -5.95 12.42
C GLY A 71 25.40 -6.92 12.19
N ASN A 72 25.50 -7.48 10.99
CA ASN A 72 26.50 -8.48 10.61
C ASN A 72 27.89 -7.86 10.39
N LEU A 73 27.97 -6.75 9.65
CA LEU A 73 29.22 -6.09 9.26
C LEU A 73 29.79 -5.20 10.38
N GLY A 74 28.94 -4.79 11.32
CA GLY A 74 29.26 -3.74 12.28
C GLY A 74 29.27 -2.35 11.64
N TRP A 75 29.33 -1.32 12.49
CA TRP A 75 29.10 0.06 12.04
C TRP A 75 30.10 0.58 11.01
N ALA A 76 31.41 0.46 11.28
CA ALA A 76 32.44 1.04 10.42
C ALA A 76 32.43 0.43 9.01
N THR A 77 32.30 -0.89 8.91
CA THR A 77 32.22 -1.62 7.65
C THR A 77 30.93 -1.26 6.90
N PHE A 78 29.77 -1.32 7.57
CA PHE A 78 28.49 -0.94 6.97
C PHE A 78 28.50 0.48 6.41
N HIS A 79 28.98 1.47 7.19
CA HIS A 79 29.05 2.86 6.75
C HIS A 79 29.97 3.05 5.54
N ASN A 80 31.10 2.32 5.48
CA ASN A 80 32.05 2.45 4.38
C ASN A 80 31.57 1.74 3.11
N ASP A 81 31.02 0.53 3.25
CA ASP A 81 30.71 -0.35 2.12
C ASP A 81 29.34 -0.06 1.50
N ILE A 82 28.40 0.52 2.25
CA ILE A 82 27.10 0.89 1.70
C ILE A 82 27.26 1.96 0.61
N THR A 83 26.65 1.75 -0.55
CA THR A 83 26.75 2.72 -1.65
C THR A 83 25.75 3.85 -1.44
N GLU A 84 26.24 5.09 -1.44
CA GLU A 84 25.37 6.27 -1.45
C GLU A 84 24.77 6.47 -2.85
N GLY A 85 23.49 6.81 -2.93
CA GLY A 85 22.83 7.04 -4.21
C GLY A 85 21.32 7.11 -4.09
N ASP A 86 20.71 7.67 -5.13
CA ASP A 86 19.27 7.79 -5.26
C ASP A 86 18.75 6.73 -6.24
N GLY A 87 17.64 6.11 -5.89
CA GLY A 87 16.91 5.15 -6.73
C GLY A 87 17.67 3.84 -6.94
N LEU A 88 18.51 3.42 -5.99
CA LEU A 88 19.24 2.16 -6.11
C LEU A 88 18.26 1.00 -6.07
N CYS A 89 18.43 0.09 -7.02
CA CYS A 89 17.65 -1.11 -7.17
C CYS A 89 17.82 -2.05 -5.98
N MET A 90 16.71 -2.55 -5.45
CA MET A 90 16.73 -3.50 -4.34
C MET A 90 15.89 -4.75 -4.70
N PRO A 91 16.46 -5.71 -5.45
CA PRO A 91 15.74 -6.90 -5.90
C PRO A 91 15.22 -7.76 -4.74
N ALA A 92 14.19 -8.57 -4.98
CA ALA A 92 13.72 -9.52 -3.98
C ALA A 92 14.80 -10.55 -3.65
N GLY A 93 15.01 -10.83 -2.35
CA GLY A 93 15.97 -11.83 -1.90
C GLY A 93 17.43 -11.39 -1.94
N ILE A 94 17.71 -10.08 -1.91
CA ILE A 94 19.08 -9.62 -1.61
C ILE A 94 19.47 -10.02 -0.19
N ASP A 95 20.65 -10.60 -0.06
CA ASP A 95 21.24 -10.96 1.22
C ASP A 95 22.40 -10.02 1.58
N GLU A 96 23.01 -9.34 0.60
CA GLU A 96 24.15 -8.45 0.80
C GLU A 96 23.89 -7.04 0.23
N ILE A 97 24.46 -6.01 0.87
CA ILE A 97 24.37 -4.61 0.38
C ILE A 97 25.13 -4.36 -0.93
N SER A 98 26.06 -5.23 -1.29
CA SER A 98 26.85 -5.21 -2.53
C SER A 98 26.01 -5.48 -3.78
N ASP A 99 24.86 -6.12 -3.62
CA ASP A 99 23.92 -6.46 -4.70
C ASP A 99 23.00 -5.28 -5.07
N LEU A 100 23.08 -4.16 -4.34
CA LEU A 100 22.40 -2.92 -4.72
C LEU A 100 22.96 -2.43 -6.05
N SER A 101 22.10 -2.31 -7.06
CA SER A 101 22.50 -1.93 -8.41
C SER A 101 21.81 -0.63 -8.84
N SER A 102 22.34 0.06 -9.85
CA SER A 102 21.64 1.16 -10.50
C SER A 102 20.76 0.69 -11.67
N SER A 103 20.60 -0.63 -11.85
CA SER A 103 19.87 -1.21 -12.98
C SER A 103 18.38 -1.30 -12.64
N PRO A 104 17.49 -0.55 -13.31
CA PRO A 104 16.07 -0.51 -12.96
C PRO A 104 15.30 -1.79 -13.32
N ASP A 105 15.83 -2.62 -14.23
CA ASP A 105 15.13 -3.81 -14.75
C ASP A 105 15.09 -4.97 -13.75
N ASP A 106 16.00 -4.99 -12.77
CA ASP A 106 16.10 -6.07 -11.78
C ASP A 106 15.23 -5.84 -10.52
N CYS A 107 14.59 -4.67 -10.41
CA CYS A 107 13.90 -4.26 -9.17
C CYS A 107 12.41 -4.62 -9.15
N ILE A 108 11.95 -5.31 -10.20
CA ILE A 108 10.55 -5.67 -10.36
C ILE A 108 10.25 -6.93 -9.56
N ILE A 109 9.37 -6.78 -8.59
CA ILE A 109 8.84 -7.85 -7.75
C ILE A 109 7.38 -8.04 -8.14
N THR A 110 7.07 -9.14 -8.82
CA THR A 110 5.70 -9.44 -9.23
C THR A 110 4.96 -10.18 -8.12
N GLU A 111 3.96 -9.54 -7.52
CA GLU A 111 3.11 -10.10 -6.48
C GLU A 111 1.64 -9.85 -6.78
N ALA A 112 0.79 -10.86 -6.55
CA ALA A 112 -0.66 -10.77 -6.83
C ALA A 112 -1.02 -10.28 -8.25
N ASN A 113 -0.23 -10.64 -9.28
CA ASN A 113 -0.34 -10.17 -10.66
C ASN A 113 -0.17 -8.65 -10.83
N MET A 114 0.66 -8.03 -10.00
CA MET A 114 1.05 -6.63 -10.06
C MET A 114 2.57 -6.53 -9.88
N ASP A 115 3.17 -5.65 -10.67
CA ASP A 115 4.61 -5.39 -10.60
C ASP A 115 4.88 -4.26 -9.62
N PHE A 116 5.73 -4.54 -8.63
CA PHE A 116 6.21 -3.58 -7.65
C PHE A 116 7.68 -3.30 -7.90
N ASN A 117 8.04 -2.04 -8.08
CA ASN A 117 9.43 -1.60 -8.16
C ASN A 117 9.89 -1.18 -6.75
N ARG A 118 10.91 -1.87 -6.21
CA ARG A 118 11.52 -1.53 -4.93
C ARG A 118 12.89 -0.88 -5.13
N SER A 119 13.02 0.35 -4.67
CA SER A 119 14.27 1.11 -4.67
C SER A 119 14.65 1.59 -3.27
N VAL A 120 15.91 1.92 -3.09
CA VAL A 120 16.44 2.53 -1.88
C VAL A 120 17.22 3.80 -2.23
N ASP A 121 16.96 4.87 -1.49
CA ASP A 121 17.74 6.09 -1.48
C ASP A 121 18.62 6.06 -0.23
N ILE A 122 19.94 6.16 -0.41
CA ILE A 122 20.91 6.11 0.67
C ILE A 122 21.65 7.43 0.67
N THR A 123 21.63 8.11 1.82
CA THR A 123 22.35 9.36 2.07
C THR A 123 23.27 9.18 3.25
N LYS A 124 24.54 9.56 3.09
CA LYS A 124 25.53 9.55 4.18
C LYS A 124 25.73 10.95 4.71
N ASP A 125 25.43 11.17 5.98
CA ASP A 125 25.83 12.41 6.65
C ASP A 125 27.31 12.31 7.05
N SER A 126 28.17 13.06 6.36
CA SER A 126 29.61 13.11 6.64
C SER A 126 29.98 14.19 7.65
N GLY A 127 29.08 14.52 8.58
CA GLY A 127 29.30 15.51 9.62
C GLY A 127 30.49 15.16 10.52
N ILE A 128 31.24 16.18 10.96
CA ILE A 128 32.38 16.03 11.88
C ILE A 128 31.95 15.42 13.23
N LEU A 129 30.67 15.53 13.59
CA LEU A 129 30.10 15.08 14.86
C LEU A 129 29.19 13.85 14.75
N THR A 130 28.68 13.52 13.56
CA THR A 130 27.74 12.42 13.31
C THR A 130 27.99 11.82 11.93
N GLN A 131 28.18 10.50 11.86
CA GLN A 131 28.38 9.75 10.62
C GLN A 131 27.13 8.95 10.25
N ASP A 132 25.95 9.57 10.27
CA ASP A 132 24.70 8.83 10.16
C ASP A 132 24.44 8.36 8.72
N VAL A 133 23.82 7.20 8.56
CA VAL A 133 23.35 6.70 7.25
C VAL A 133 21.83 6.74 7.25
N THR A 134 21.25 7.53 6.36
CA THR A 134 19.80 7.56 6.13
C THR A 134 19.47 6.67 4.94
N ALA A 135 18.58 5.70 5.14
CA ALA A 135 18.04 4.88 4.07
C ALA A 135 16.54 5.13 3.96
N GLU A 136 16.05 5.42 2.75
CA GLU A 136 14.64 5.50 2.41
C GLU A 136 14.32 4.44 1.36
N ILE A 137 13.51 3.46 1.74
CA ILE A 137 13.06 2.43 0.82
C ILE A 137 11.70 2.85 0.26
N THR A 138 11.64 2.94 -1.06
CA THR A 138 10.43 3.26 -1.81
C THR A 138 9.98 2.02 -2.57
N VAL A 139 8.72 1.62 -2.37
CA VAL A 139 8.07 0.60 -3.20
C VAL A 139 6.96 1.26 -3.98
N SER A 140 7.05 1.20 -5.31
CA SER A 140 6.10 1.81 -6.22
C SER A 140 5.41 0.79 -7.12
N TRP A 141 4.16 1.04 -7.49
CA TRP A 141 3.40 0.23 -8.44
C TRP A 141 2.46 1.10 -9.27
N GLU A 142 2.13 0.64 -10.46
CA GLU A 142 1.18 1.32 -11.33
C GLU A 142 -0.25 0.85 -11.09
N ARG A 143 -1.16 1.78 -10.83
CA ARG A 143 -2.60 1.47 -10.78
C ARG A 143 -3.14 1.28 -12.20
N LYS A 144 -4.25 0.54 -12.31
CA LYS A 144 -5.04 0.43 -13.57
C LYS A 144 -5.49 1.77 -14.19
N SER A 145 -5.40 2.87 -13.45
CA SER A 145 -5.68 4.22 -13.92
C SER A 145 -4.48 4.93 -14.58
N GLY A 146 -3.31 4.29 -14.65
CA GLY A 146 -2.06 4.92 -15.10
C GLY A 146 -1.41 5.85 -14.06
N LEU A 147 -1.83 5.73 -12.79
CA LEU A 147 -1.27 6.52 -11.69
C LEU A 147 -0.31 5.65 -10.89
N THR A 148 0.90 6.14 -10.66
CA THR A 148 1.86 5.50 -9.76
C THR A 148 1.44 5.71 -8.31
N SER A 149 1.54 4.66 -7.53
CA SER A 149 1.37 4.68 -6.07
C SER A 149 2.66 4.24 -5.43
N GLU A 150 2.92 4.75 -4.24
CA GLU A 150 4.13 4.44 -3.51
C GLU A 150 3.88 4.27 -2.01
N VAL A 151 4.77 3.52 -1.38
CA VAL A 151 4.97 3.42 0.07
C VAL A 151 6.44 3.69 0.34
N LYS A 152 6.72 4.50 1.35
CA LYS A 152 8.07 4.89 1.77
C LYS A 152 8.32 4.47 3.21
N VAL A 153 9.49 3.89 3.47
CA VAL A 153 9.96 3.53 4.81
C VAL A 153 11.36 4.10 4.98
N THR A 154 11.51 5.01 5.94
CA THR A 154 12.78 5.70 6.19
C THR A 154 13.35 5.25 7.53
N GLN A 155 14.65 4.98 7.56
CA GLN A 155 15.39 4.68 8.78
C GLN A 155 16.73 5.40 8.79
N ILE A 156 17.13 5.87 9.98
CA ILE A 156 18.45 6.43 10.23
C ILE A 156 19.25 5.41 11.04
N PHE A 157 20.36 4.95 10.48
CA PHE A 157 21.34 4.13 11.15
C PHE A 157 22.41 5.01 11.78
N LYS A 158 22.79 4.69 13.02
CA LYS A 158 23.79 5.43 13.80
C LYS A 158 24.84 4.47 14.40
N ASP A 159 25.99 5.03 14.74
CA ASP A 159 26.95 4.35 15.60
C ASP A 159 26.41 4.31 17.04
N TYR A 160 26.36 3.11 17.61
CA TYR A 160 26.00 2.93 19.03
C TYR A 160 27.21 2.44 19.86
N SER A 161 28.42 2.40 19.30
CA SER A 161 29.61 1.87 19.98
C SER A 161 30.14 2.76 21.12
N ASN A 162 29.55 3.94 21.35
CA ASN A 162 29.96 4.91 22.38
C ASN A 162 28.94 5.11 23.53
N ASN A 163 28.10 4.12 23.84
CA ASN A 163 27.27 4.13 25.07
C ASN A 163 27.58 2.93 25.97
#